data_AF-L7CPA8-F1
#
_entry.id   AF-L7CPA8-F1
#
_cell.length_a   1.000
_cell.length_b   1.000
_cell.length_c   1.000
_cell.angle_alpha   90.00
_cell.angle_beta   90.00
_cell.angle_gamma   90.00
#
_symmetry.space_group_name_H-M   'P 1'
#
loop_
_entity.id
_entity.type
_entity.pdbx_description
1 polymer ?
#
loop_
_entity_poly.entity_id
_entity_poly.type
_entity_poly.pdbx_seq_one_letter_code
_entity_poly.pdbx_strand_id
1 'polypeptide(L)'
;MIFRLKCLALGTACFAFAVGCEPGTNETASTDADPTVILSEAPSDPLSLTEVKEQFTDEEAEAPNEITLVGKVDAGEFEAFEPNSATFMLSELPDEDHTGGDPDHADNCPFCKRRLANAPKAVVKLVDESGTVRATRADKLAGLSKGDVVTVSGTVSYDEGVNLITIQSQKIHIR
;
A
#
# COMPACT_ATOMS: atom_id res chain seq x y z
N MET A 1 -20.83 -50.70 59.58
CA MET A 1 -19.92 -51.77 59.08
C MET A 1 -19.08 -51.14 57.97
N ILE A 2 -17.89 -50.59 58.22
CA ILE A 2 -16.60 -51.24 58.51
C ILE A 2 -16.31 -52.38 57.52
N PHE A 3 -15.42 -52.15 56.54
CA PHE A 3 -14.11 -52.82 56.52
C PHE A 3 -13.15 -52.10 55.56
N ARG A 4 -11.92 -51.88 56.05
CA ARG A 4 -10.76 -51.33 55.34
C ARG A 4 -9.93 -52.46 54.70
N LEU A 5 -8.96 -52.02 53.89
CA LEU A 5 -7.63 -52.64 53.67
C LEU A 5 -7.64 -53.80 52.64
N LYS A 6 -6.67 -53.98 51.74
CA LYS A 6 -5.22 -53.71 51.79
C LYS A 6 -4.58 -54.08 50.42
N CYS A 7 -3.42 -53.49 50.11
CA CYS A 7 -2.32 -54.03 49.28
C CYS A 7 -2.58 -54.28 47.77
N LEU A 8 -1.60 -54.31 46.87
CA LEU A 8 -0.19 -53.92 46.72
C LEU A 8 0.23 -54.50 45.34
N ALA A 9 1.27 -53.95 44.74
CA ALA A 9 2.08 -54.49 43.63
C ALA A 9 1.66 -53.98 42.23
N LEU A 10 2.37 -53.02 41.62
CA LEU A 10 3.78 -52.98 41.18
C LEU A 10 3.99 -53.79 39.89
N GLY A 11 4.34 -53.07 38.82
CA GLY A 11 4.94 -53.63 37.62
C GLY A 11 4.23 -53.24 36.33
N THR A 12 4.80 -52.32 35.55
CA THR A 12 5.66 -52.66 34.40
C THR A 12 5.85 -51.41 33.55
N ALA A 13 7.11 -51.04 33.36
CA ALA A 13 7.54 -49.98 32.47
C ALA A 13 7.31 -50.37 31.01
N CYS A 14 6.81 -49.45 30.20
CA CYS A 14 7.11 -49.43 28.77
C CYS A 14 7.26 -47.98 28.32
N PHE A 15 8.51 -47.58 28.12
CA PHE A 15 8.91 -46.34 27.47
C PHE A 15 8.47 -46.44 26.01
N ALA A 16 7.52 -45.59 25.59
CA ALA A 16 7.20 -45.37 24.19
C ALA A 16 7.46 -43.90 23.87
N PHE A 17 8.59 -43.64 23.21
CA PHE A 17 8.84 -42.40 22.50
C PHE A 17 7.81 -42.31 21.36
N ALA A 18 6.78 -41.51 21.54
CA ALA A 18 5.98 -41.01 20.43
C ALA A 18 6.67 -39.75 19.89
N VAL A 19 7.45 -39.94 18.83
CA VAL A 19 7.88 -38.88 17.92
C VAL A 19 6.64 -38.37 17.17
N GLY A 20 6.46 -37.05 17.16
CA GLY A 20 5.97 -36.31 16.00
C GLY A 20 4.48 -36.38 15.69
N CYS A 21 3.78 -35.30 16.03
CA CYS A 21 3.18 -34.43 15.03
C CYS A 21 2.77 -33.15 15.75
N GLU A 22 3.72 -32.23 15.88
CA GLU A 22 3.38 -30.83 16.11
C GLU A 22 2.49 -30.44 14.92
N PRO A 23 1.23 -29.99 15.13
CA PRO A 23 0.59 -29.21 14.09
C PRO A 23 1.46 -27.96 14.01
N GLY A 24 2.31 -27.92 12.99
CA GLY A 24 3.01 -26.71 12.60
C GLY A 24 1.94 -25.63 12.59
N THR A 25 2.05 -24.70 13.53
CA THR A 25 1.41 -23.41 13.43
C THR A 25 1.97 -22.83 12.14
N ASN A 26 1.27 -23.12 11.07
CA ASN A 26 1.35 -22.36 9.86
C ASN A 26 0.84 -20.99 10.32
N GLU A 27 1.76 -20.14 10.78
CA GLU A 27 1.56 -18.71 10.83
C GLU A 27 1.36 -18.29 9.38
N THR A 28 0.16 -18.57 8.87
CA THR A 28 -0.44 -17.77 7.83
C THR A 28 -0.64 -16.43 8.52
N ALA A 29 0.36 -15.57 8.42
CA ALA A 29 0.18 -14.15 8.64
C ALA A 29 -0.85 -13.69 7.60
N SER A 30 -2.14 -13.88 7.91
CA SER A 30 -3.21 -13.14 7.29
C SER A 30 -2.95 -11.70 7.65
N THR A 31 -2.22 -11.00 6.79
CA THR A 31 -2.32 -9.55 6.71
C THR A 31 -3.65 -9.31 6.04
N ASP A 32 -4.74 -9.46 6.81
CA ASP A 32 -6.09 -9.30 6.30
C ASP A 32 -6.28 -7.80 6.09
N ALA A 33 -5.94 -7.33 4.89
CA ALA A 33 -6.21 -5.97 4.47
C ALA A 33 -7.71 -5.69 4.67
N ASP A 34 -8.04 -4.48 5.11
CA ASP A 34 -9.43 -4.07 5.27
C ASP A 34 -10.06 -3.94 3.87
N PRO A 35 -10.97 -4.85 3.47
CA PRO A 35 -11.55 -4.79 2.12
C PRO A 35 -12.40 -3.54 1.92
N THR A 36 -12.78 -2.82 2.98
CA THR A 36 -13.57 -1.60 2.87
C THR A 36 -12.78 -0.41 2.32
N VAL A 37 -11.45 -0.45 2.36
CA VAL A 37 -10.58 0.59 1.78
C VAL A 37 -10.13 0.28 0.36
N ILE A 38 -10.52 -0.87 -0.18
CA ILE A 38 -10.11 -1.31 -1.52
C ILE A 38 -11.30 -1.24 -2.49
N LEU A 39 -11.06 -0.62 -3.64
CA LEU A 39 -11.95 -0.65 -4.79
C LEU A 39 -11.62 -1.87 -5.66
N SER A 40 -12.64 -2.66 -5.99
CA SER A 40 -12.47 -3.83 -6.86
C SER A 40 -12.21 -3.47 -8.33
N GLU A 41 -12.61 -2.28 -8.76
CA GLU A 41 -12.42 -1.77 -10.12
C GLU A 41 -11.67 -0.43 -10.06
N ALA A 42 -10.82 -0.20 -11.06
CA ALA A 42 -10.11 1.06 -11.20
C ALA A 42 -11.09 2.20 -11.50
N PRO A 43 -10.98 3.35 -10.83
CA PRO A 43 -11.65 4.58 -11.27
C PRO A 43 -11.23 4.94 -12.71
N SER A 44 -12.15 5.56 -13.47
CA SER A 44 -11.86 5.97 -14.84
C SER A 44 -10.92 7.16 -14.90
N ASP A 45 -10.25 7.28 -16.06
CA ASP A 45 -9.45 8.44 -16.45
C ASP A 45 -8.38 8.85 -15.44
N PRO A 46 -7.52 7.92 -14.96
CA PRO A 46 -6.44 8.27 -14.06
C PRO A 46 -5.40 9.14 -14.76
N LEU A 47 -4.97 10.20 -14.08
CA LEU A 47 -3.89 11.05 -14.51
C LEU A 47 -2.57 10.66 -13.83
N SER A 48 -1.47 10.87 -14.55
CA SER A 48 -0.12 10.85 -13.99
C SER A 48 0.09 11.98 -12.98
N LEU A 49 1.12 11.85 -12.13
CA LEU A 49 1.47 12.89 -11.17
C LEU A 49 1.87 14.19 -11.89
N THR A 50 2.53 14.07 -13.04
CA THR A 50 2.93 15.20 -13.88
C THR A 50 1.72 15.92 -14.48
N GLU A 51 0.76 15.20 -15.03
CA GLU A 51 -0.49 15.79 -15.57
C GLU A 51 -1.30 16.48 -14.47
N VAL A 52 -1.37 15.90 -13.27
CA VAL A 52 -2.05 16.57 -12.14
C VAL A 52 -1.38 17.90 -11.83
N LYS A 53 -0.04 17.96 -11.73
CA LYS A 53 0.66 19.23 -11.53
C LYS A 53 0.33 20.24 -12.61
N GLU A 54 0.32 19.82 -13.88
CA GLU A 54 0.02 20.71 -15.00
C GLU A 54 -1.35 21.38 -14.85
N GLN A 55 -2.37 20.68 -14.34
CA GLN A 55 -3.68 21.27 -14.05
C GLN A 55 -3.68 22.33 -12.95
N PHE A 56 -2.72 22.30 -12.02
CA PHE A 56 -2.60 23.32 -10.96
C PHE A 56 -1.74 24.53 -11.38
N THR A 57 -0.86 24.34 -12.38
CA THR A 57 0.06 25.39 -12.86
C THR A 57 -0.41 26.06 -14.14
N ASP A 58 -1.49 25.58 -14.74
CA ASP A 58 -2.13 26.22 -15.89
C ASP A 58 -2.84 27.50 -15.43
N GLU A 59 -2.30 28.65 -15.80
CA GLU A 59 -2.84 29.97 -15.44
C GLU A 59 -4.21 30.26 -16.10
N GLU A 60 -4.59 29.50 -17.13
CA GLU A 60 -5.86 29.65 -17.84
C GLU A 60 -6.98 28.76 -17.26
N ALA A 61 -6.64 27.80 -16.40
CA ALA A 61 -7.56 26.84 -15.81
C ALA A 61 -7.78 27.07 -14.31
N GLU A 62 -8.99 26.77 -13.84
CA GLU A 62 -9.23 26.69 -12.40
C GLU A 62 -8.67 25.37 -11.85
N ALA A 63 -7.89 25.47 -10.77
CA ALA A 63 -7.33 24.30 -10.12
C ALA A 63 -8.43 23.31 -9.67
N PRO A 64 -8.30 22.00 -9.95
CA PRO A 64 -9.31 21.03 -9.60
C PRO A 64 -9.38 20.82 -8.08
N ASN A 65 -10.59 20.58 -7.58
CA ASN A 65 -10.79 20.19 -6.17
C ASN A 65 -10.68 18.67 -5.98
N GLU A 66 -10.98 17.88 -7.01
CA GLU A 66 -10.93 16.42 -6.99
C GLU A 66 -10.29 15.89 -8.27
N ILE A 67 -9.57 14.77 -8.16
CA ILE A 67 -8.92 14.12 -9.30
C ILE A 67 -8.87 12.60 -9.11
N THR A 68 -8.67 11.87 -10.21
CA THR A 68 -8.16 10.49 -10.19
C THR A 68 -6.68 10.51 -10.55
N LEU A 69 -5.84 10.02 -9.66
CA LEU A 69 -4.39 9.95 -9.78
C LEU A 69 -3.94 8.49 -9.83
N VAL A 70 -2.95 8.17 -10.65
CA VAL A 70 -2.26 6.87 -10.62
C VAL A 70 -0.77 7.06 -10.35
N GLY A 71 -0.19 6.19 -9.51
CA GLY A 71 1.24 6.21 -9.21
C GLY A 71 1.73 4.91 -8.61
N LYS A 72 3.05 4.79 -8.47
CA LYS A 72 3.71 3.65 -7.80
C LYS A 72 4.00 3.98 -6.34
N VAL A 73 3.71 3.08 -5.41
CA VAL A 73 4.07 3.22 -3.99
C VAL A 73 5.58 3.23 -3.85
N ASP A 74 6.14 4.43 -3.73
CA ASP A 74 7.57 4.68 -3.73
C ASP A 74 7.87 6.09 -3.20
N ALA A 75 8.90 6.18 -2.36
CA ALA A 75 9.43 7.44 -1.83
C ALA A 75 10.93 7.61 -2.17
N GLY A 76 11.42 6.89 -3.19
CA GLY A 76 12.84 6.84 -3.51
C GLY A 76 13.63 6.18 -2.38
N GLU A 77 14.62 6.89 -1.84
CA GLU A 77 15.47 6.38 -0.76
C GLU A 77 14.81 6.45 0.63
N PHE A 78 13.63 7.07 0.74
CA PHE A 78 12.91 7.26 2.00
C PHE A 78 11.89 6.16 2.28
N GLU A 79 11.34 6.19 3.49
CA GLU A 79 10.23 5.31 3.84
C GLU A 79 8.93 5.80 3.19
N ALA A 80 8.22 4.89 2.51
CA ALA A 80 7.02 5.23 1.75
C ALA A 80 5.76 5.27 2.62
N PHE A 81 5.79 4.61 3.79
CA PHE A 81 4.65 4.51 4.70
C PHE A 81 4.90 5.29 5.99
N GLU A 82 4.00 6.20 6.33
CA GLU A 82 4.10 6.95 7.58
C GLU A 82 3.74 6.06 8.78
N PRO A 83 4.53 6.03 9.87
CA PRO A 83 4.20 5.26 11.04
C PRO A 83 2.88 5.72 11.70
N ASN A 84 2.02 4.75 12.07
CA ASN A 84 0.78 5.00 12.82
C ASN A 84 -0.29 5.85 12.11
N SER A 85 -0.20 6.02 10.79
CA SER A 85 -1.23 6.69 10.00
C SER A 85 -1.40 5.99 8.65
N ALA A 86 -2.58 6.11 8.07
CA ALA A 86 -2.89 5.57 6.76
C ALA A 86 -2.41 6.52 5.65
N THR A 87 -1.18 7.02 5.79
CA THR A 87 -0.51 7.91 4.84
C THR A 87 0.60 7.16 4.13
N PHE A 88 0.71 7.34 2.83
CA PHE A 88 1.80 6.78 2.04
C PHE A 88 2.16 7.65 0.84
N MET A 89 3.33 7.41 0.26
CA MET A 89 3.84 8.18 -0.88
C MET A 89 3.72 7.42 -2.20
N LEU A 90 3.39 8.17 -3.25
CA LEU A 90 3.45 7.72 -4.63
C LEU A 90 4.53 8.48 -5.41
N SER A 91 5.10 7.78 -6.38
CA SER A 91 5.98 8.31 -7.41
C SER A 91 5.37 8.12 -8.80
N GLU A 92 5.80 8.98 -9.71
CA GLU A 92 5.45 8.94 -11.13
C GLU A 92 5.75 7.58 -11.78
N LEU A 93 4.88 7.15 -12.68
CA LEU A 93 5.09 5.96 -13.49
C LEU A 93 5.95 6.28 -14.72
N PRO A 94 6.81 5.35 -15.17
CA PRO A 94 7.43 5.45 -16.48
C PRO A 94 6.36 5.64 -17.55
N ASP A 95 6.62 6.56 -18.49
CA ASP A 95 5.77 6.79 -19.64
C ASP A 95 6.05 5.66 -20.64
N GLU A 96 5.04 4.82 -20.86
CA GLU A 96 5.15 3.64 -21.72
C GLU A 96 5.09 4.01 -23.21
N ASP A 97 4.47 5.14 -23.56
CA ASP A 97 4.24 5.56 -24.95
C ASP A 97 5.56 5.94 -25.66
N HIS A 98 6.59 6.30 -24.90
CA HIS A 98 7.91 6.64 -25.44
C HIS A 98 8.83 5.44 -25.67
N THR A 99 8.43 4.23 -25.25
CA THR A 99 9.29 3.05 -25.35
C THR A 99 9.24 2.39 -26.74
N GLY A 100 8.23 2.71 -27.56
CA GLY A 100 8.02 2.05 -28.85
C GLY A 100 7.88 0.53 -28.76
N GLY A 101 7.60 -0.01 -27.56
CA GLY A 101 7.56 -1.44 -27.27
C GLY A 101 8.92 -2.09 -26.97
N ASP A 102 10.00 -1.33 -26.77
CA ASP A 102 11.30 -1.83 -26.33
C ASP A 102 11.42 -1.76 -24.78
N PRO A 103 11.34 -2.90 -24.07
CA PRO A 103 11.40 -2.92 -22.61
C PRO A 103 12.79 -2.50 -22.06
N ASP A 104 13.88 -2.63 -22.83
CA ASP A 104 15.21 -2.23 -22.37
C ASP A 104 15.45 -0.70 -22.49
N HIS A 105 14.55 0.00 -23.19
CA HIS A 105 14.60 1.44 -23.43
C HIS A 105 14.17 2.26 -22.21
N ALA A 106 13.12 1.83 -21.50
CA ALA A 106 12.54 2.59 -20.39
C ALA A 106 13.53 2.81 -19.24
N ASP A 107 14.30 1.77 -18.90
CA ASP A 107 15.18 1.76 -17.73
C ASP A 107 16.57 2.35 -17.99
N ASN A 108 16.96 2.56 -19.25
CA ASN A 108 18.27 3.10 -19.61
C ASN A 108 18.22 4.50 -20.23
N CYS A 109 17.04 4.99 -20.60
CA CYS A 109 16.89 6.31 -21.19
C CYS A 109 17.20 7.44 -20.17
N PRO A 110 18.24 8.26 -20.41
CA PRO A 110 18.58 9.38 -19.53
C PRO A 110 17.46 10.42 -19.43
N PHE A 111 16.65 10.57 -20.48
CA PHE A 111 15.50 11.49 -20.48
C PHE A 111 14.37 10.98 -19.59
N CYS A 112 14.03 9.69 -19.66
CA CYS A 112 13.03 9.09 -18.79
C CYS A 112 13.45 9.17 -17.32
N LYS A 113 14.72 8.84 -17.02
CA LYS A 113 15.28 8.97 -15.66
C LYS A 113 15.17 10.40 -15.13
N ARG A 114 15.57 11.39 -15.93
CA ARG A 114 15.51 12.80 -15.53
C ARG A 114 14.06 13.28 -15.36
N ARG A 115 13.14 12.86 -16.24
CA ARG A 115 11.71 13.18 -16.13
C ARG A 115 11.13 12.64 -14.82
N LEU A 116 11.35 11.35 -14.54
CA LEU A 116 10.88 10.70 -13.32
C LEU A 116 11.49 11.30 -12.05
N ALA A 117 12.77 11.70 -12.09
CA ALA A 117 13.43 12.36 -10.97
C ALA A 117 12.89 13.77 -10.70
N ASN A 118 12.39 14.46 -11.72
CA ASN A 118 11.81 15.81 -11.61
C ASN A 118 10.28 15.82 -11.47
N ALA A 119 9.64 14.65 -11.60
CA ALA A 119 8.20 14.53 -11.44
C ALA A 119 7.81 14.82 -9.97
N PRO A 120 6.62 15.40 -9.74
CA PRO A 120 6.12 15.56 -8.38
C PRO A 120 6.02 14.22 -7.66
N LYS A 121 6.09 14.26 -6.33
CA LYS A 121 5.64 13.15 -5.49
C LYS A 121 4.20 13.40 -5.08
N ALA A 122 3.49 12.34 -4.70
CA ALA A 122 2.18 12.48 -4.08
C ALA A 122 2.16 11.85 -2.69
N VAL A 123 1.48 12.50 -1.76
CA VAL A 123 1.12 11.96 -0.44
C VAL A 123 -0.35 11.59 -0.50
N VAL A 124 -0.64 10.31 -0.35
CA VAL A 124 -2.00 9.79 -0.22
C VAL A 124 -2.34 9.66 1.25
N LYS A 125 -3.48 10.21 1.65
CA LYS A 125 -4.04 10.10 2.99
C LYS A 125 -5.35 9.33 2.91
N LEU A 126 -5.36 8.11 3.45
CA LEU A 126 -6.60 7.34 3.60
C LEU A 126 -7.39 7.88 4.79
N VAL A 127 -8.55 8.46 4.48
CA VAL A 127 -9.43 9.08 5.47
C VAL A 127 -10.64 8.20 5.78
N ASP A 128 -11.28 8.46 6.91
CA ASP A 128 -12.61 7.94 7.23
C ASP A 128 -13.73 8.84 6.66
N GLU A 129 -14.98 8.50 6.97
CA GLU A 129 -16.17 9.26 6.55
C GLU A 129 -16.20 10.70 7.08
N SER A 130 -15.44 11.01 8.13
CA SER A 130 -15.32 12.36 8.70
C SER A 130 -14.22 13.20 8.05
N GLY A 131 -13.41 12.61 7.15
CA GLY A 131 -12.22 13.24 6.58
C GLY A 131 -10.98 13.15 7.46
N THR A 132 -11.02 12.36 8.54
CA THR A 132 -9.87 12.17 9.43
C THR A 132 -8.98 11.05 8.90
N VAL A 133 -7.66 11.25 8.89
CA VAL A 133 -6.71 10.21 8.49
C VAL A 133 -6.79 9.04 9.46
N ARG A 134 -6.96 7.83 8.93
CA ARG A 134 -7.06 6.61 9.75
C ARG A 134 -5.73 6.34 10.47
N ALA A 135 -5.79 5.87 11.71
CA ALA A 135 -4.61 5.68 12.58
C ALA A 135 -3.86 4.33 12.38
N THR A 136 -4.17 3.60 11.30
CA THR A 136 -3.50 2.33 10.96
C THR A 136 -2.55 2.54 9.81
N ARG A 137 -1.31 2.04 9.90
CA ARG A 137 -0.31 2.18 8.84
C ARG A 137 -0.87 1.65 7.50
N ALA A 138 -0.68 2.39 6.41
CA ALA A 138 -1.37 2.10 5.15
C ALA A 138 -1.08 0.70 4.55
N ASP A 139 0.14 0.18 4.68
CA ASP A 139 0.48 -1.21 4.28
C ASP A 139 -0.28 -2.27 5.08
N LYS A 140 -0.59 -1.99 6.34
CA LYS A 140 -1.37 -2.90 7.21
C LYS A 140 -2.87 -2.73 6.99
N LEU A 141 -3.30 -1.51 6.74
CA LEU A 141 -4.71 -1.21 6.49
C LEU A 141 -5.16 -1.73 5.13
N ALA A 142 -4.42 -1.40 4.07
CA ALA A 142 -4.80 -1.66 2.68
C ALA A 142 -4.03 -2.84 2.06
N GLY A 143 -3.11 -3.47 2.78
CA GLY A 143 -2.29 -4.57 2.24
C GLY A 143 -1.24 -4.13 1.22
N LEU A 144 -0.91 -2.83 1.18
CA LEU A 144 0.03 -2.26 0.21
C LEU A 144 1.47 -2.71 0.45
N SER A 145 2.21 -2.81 -0.64
CA SER A 145 3.66 -3.02 -0.68
C SER A 145 4.36 -1.91 -1.45
N LYS A 146 5.64 -1.67 -1.16
CA LYS A 146 6.46 -0.81 -2.02
C LYS A 146 6.51 -1.41 -3.42
N GLY A 147 6.31 -0.57 -4.43
CA GLY A 147 6.25 -0.99 -5.84
C GLY A 147 4.85 -1.24 -6.37
N ASP A 148 3.83 -1.36 -5.51
CA ASP A 148 2.44 -1.49 -5.97
C ASP A 148 2.03 -0.27 -6.79
N VAL A 149 1.24 -0.50 -7.84
CA VAL A 149 0.64 0.58 -8.62
C VAL A 149 -0.77 0.82 -8.10
N VAL A 150 -1.04 2.06 -7.70
CA VAL A 150 -2.27 2.44 -7.02
C VAL A 150 -2.96 3.55 -7.78
N THR A 151 -4.27 3.41 -7.97
CA THR A 151 -5.15 4.48 -8.45
C THR A 151 -5.98 5.02 -7.29
N VAL A 152 -5.99 6.34 -7.14
CA VAL A 152 -6.64 7.07 -6.05
C VAL A 152 -7.53 8.16 -6.62
N SER A 153 -8.81 8.16 -6.26
CA SER A 153 -9.70 9.29 -6.54
C SER A 153 -10.04 10.02 -5.26
N GLY A 154 -9.97 11.35 -5.26
CA GLY A 154 -10.31 12.13 -4.08
C GLY A 154 -9.91 13.60 -4.15
N THR A 155 -10.06 14.29 -3.02
CA THR A 155 -9.77 15.71 -2.88
C THR A 155 -8.27 15.95 -2.98
N VAL A 156 -7.87 16.89 -3.82
CA VAL A 156 -6.47 17.10 -4.19
C VAL A 156 -6.03 18.54 -3.93
N SER A 157 -4.75 18.69 -3.59
CA SER A 157 -4.06 19.97 -3.54
C SER A 157 -2.63 19.78 -4.03
N TYR A 158 -2.05 20.83 -4.61
CA TYR A 158 -0.64 20.86 -5.03
C TYR A 158 0.09 22.00 -4.33
N ASP A 159 1.27 21.67 -3.77
CA ASP A 159 2.21 22.64 -3.22
C ASP A 159 3.39 22.80 -4.19
N GLU A 160 3.40 23.93 -4.91
CA GLU A 160 4.43 24.26 -5.88
C GLU A 160 5.81 24.46 -5.23
N GLY A 161 5.86 24.94 -3.99
CA GLY A 161 7.11 25.23 -3.28
C GLY A 161 7.93 23.98 -2.98
N VAL A 162 7.28 22.83 -2.86
CA VAL A 162 7.93 21.52 -2.64
C VAL A 162 7.63 20.50 -3.72
N ASN A 163 6.94 20.89 -4.81
CA ASN A 163 6.54 20.02 -5.92
C ASN A 163 5.83 18.74 -5.42
N LEU A 164 4.83 18.93 -4.55
CA LEU A 164 4.16 17.84 -3.83
C LEU A 164 2.64 17.89 -4.02
N ILE A 165 2.06 16.78 -4.44
CA ILE A 165 0.62 16.57 -4.48
C ILE A 165 0.18 15.96 -3.14
N THR A 166 -0.92 16.42 -2.58
CA THR A 166 -1.61 15.73 -1.48
C THR A 166 -2.99 15.35 -1.95
N ILE A 167 -3.35 14.08 -1.78
CA ILE A 167 -4.69 13.56 -2.10
C ILE A 167 -5.29 12.86 -0.87
N GLN A 168 -6.53 13.20 -0.55
CA GLN A 168 -7.32 12.55 0.49
C GLN A 168 -8.37 11.66 -0.16
N SER A 169 -8.42 10.39 0.25
CA SER A 169 -9.40 9.46 -0.27
C SER A 169 -9.83 8.45 0.78
N GLN A 170 -11.04 7.92 0.68
CA GLN A 170 -11.50 6.86 1.56
C GLN A 170 -11.07 5.46 1.08
N LYS A 171 -10.82 5.32 -0.23
CA LYS A 171 -10.56 4.03 -0.87
C LYS A 171 -9.55 4.16 -1.99
N ILE A 172 -8.88 3.06 -2.30
CA ILE A 172 -7.91 2.99 -3.38
C ILE A 172 -8.13 1.74 -4.21
N HIS A 173 -7.68 1.76 -5.45
CA HIS A 173 -7.56 0.58 -6.28
C HIS A 173 -6.08 0.18 -6.40
N ILE A 174 -5.78 -1.11 -6.21
CA ILE A 174 -4.43 -1.67 -6.38
C ILE A 174 -4.46 -2.50 -7.67
N ARG A 175 -3.55 -2.22 -8.60
CA ARG A 175 -3.44 -2.87 -9.92
C ARG A 175 -2.63 -4.16 -9.87
#